data_AF-A0A6N7GME3-F1
#
_entry.id   AF-A0A6N7GME3-F1
#
_cell.length_a   1.000
_cell.length_b   1.000
_cell.length_c   1.000
_cell.angle_alpha   90.00
_cell.angle_beta   90.00
_cell.angle_gamma   90.00
#
_symmetry.space_group_name_H-M   'P 1'
#
loop_
_entity.id
_entity.type
_entity.pdbx_description
1 polymer ?
#
loop_
_entity_poly.entity_id
_entity_poly.type
_entity_poly.pdbx_seq_one_letter_code
_entity_poly.pdbx_strand_id
1 'polypeptide(L)'
;MDSRTLLVDWDILGGTQLHSLGVFYRVRITGGVLRYETGGSTDLAEWIPVAEVPGPEGAVIIDVALTLERIRPPSGHVEPAPVNGLLRH
;
A
#
# COMPACT_ATOMS: atom_id res chain seq x y z
N MET A 1 -0.21 9.05 -8.12
CA MET A 1 -0.80 9.53 -6.84
C MET A 1 -2.20 8.94 -6.74
N ASP A 2 -2.58 8.44 -5.57
CA ASP A 2 -3.86 7.78 -5.36
C ASP A 2 -4.59 8.47 -4.20
N SER A 3 -5.82 8.95 -4.43
CA SER A 3 -6.62 9.66 -3.44
C SER A 3 -7.99 9.00 -3.35
N ARG A 4 -8.46 8.72 -2.13
CA ARG A 4 -9.69 7.97 -1.91
C ARG A 4 -10.33 8.26 -0.56
N THR A 5 -11.63 8.04 -0.48
CA THR A 5 -12.37 7.99 0.78
C THR A 5 -12.66 6.53 1.13
N LEU A 6 -12.26 6.12 2.34
CA LEU A 6 -12.45 4.79 2.89
C LEU A 6 -13.45 4.88 4.04
N LEU A 7 -14.41 3.97 4.08
CA LEU A 7 -15.12 3.71 5.33
C LEU A 7 -14.19 2.88 6.20
N VAL A 8 -13.88 3.41 7.36
CA VAL A 8 -13.02 2.74 8.34
C VAL A 8 -13.83 2.50 9.58
N ASP A 9 -13.95 1.23 9.96
CA ASP A 9 -14.53 0.84 11.25
C ASP A 9 -13.39 0.76 12.27
N TRP A 10 -12.99 1.92 12.77
CA TRP A 10 -12.21 2.01 14.01
C TRP A 10 -13.25 2.09 15.14
N ASP A 11 -13.29 1.09 16.02
CA ASP A 11 -14.26 0.95 17.12
C ASP A 11 -14.15 2.04 18.21
N ILE A 12 -13.65 3.23 17.86
CA ILE A 12 -13.42 4.36 18.76
C ILE A 12 -14.39 5.53 18.46
N LEU A 13 -14.95 5.67 17.24
CA LEU A 13 -15.80 6.82 16.87
C LEU A 13 -16.84 6.54 15.75
N GLY A 14 -17.65 5.47 15.85
CA GLY A 14 -18.93 5.35 15.14
C GLY A 14 -18.89 5.52 13.61
N GLY A 15 -17.95 4.89 12.91
CA GLY A 15 -17.91 4.81 11.45
C GLY A 15 -17.76 6.17 10.75
N THR A 16 -16.54 6.71 10.72
CA THR A 16 -16.22 7.97 10.03
C THR A 16 -15.64 7.72 8.64
N GLN A 17 -15.88 8.64 7.71
CA GLN A 17 -15.19 8.66 6.42
C GLN A 17 -13.74 9.09 6.60
N LEU A 18 -12.79 8.23 6.23
CA LEU A 18 -11.37 8.54 6.17
C LEU A 18 -11.00 8.99 4.75
N HIS A 19 -10.44 10.18 4.60
CA HIS A 19 -9.78 10.56 3.35
C HIS A 19 -8.31 10.14 3.40
N SER A 20 -7.88 9.27 2.47
CA SER A 20 -6.52 8.77 2.36
C SER A 20 -5.86 9.24 1.07
N LEU A 21 -4.57 9.56 1.17
CA LEU A 21 -3.71 9.96 0.07
C LEU A 21 -2.45 9.09 0.06
N GLY A 22 -2.25 8.34 -1.02
CA GLY A 22 -1.07 7.53 -1.30
C GLY A 22 -0.15 8.17 -2.34
N VAL A 23 1.13 8.31 -1.99
CA VAL A 23 2.20 8.71 -2.92
C VAL A 23 3.17 7.53 -3.06
N PHE A 24 3.39 7.10 -4.30
CA PHE A 24 4.22 5.94 -4.61
C PHE A 24 5.52 6.39 -5.25
N TYR A 25 6.62 5.77 -4.82
CA TYR A 25 7.95 6.00 -5.35
C TYR A 25 8.52 4.69 -5.88
N ARG A 26 9.06 4.71 -7.10
CA ARG A 26 9.93 3.63 -7.57
C ARG A 26 11.34 3.92 -7.12
N VAL A 27 11.95 2.94 -6.46
CA VAL A 27 13.33 3.04 -5.99
C VAL A 27 14.18 1.93 -6.58
N ARG A 28 15.49 2.17 -6.65
CA ARG A 28 16.49 1.14 -6.93
C ARG A 28 17.43 1.09 -5.74
N ILE A 29 17.57 -0.08 -5.13
CA ILE A 29 18.56 -0.30 -4.08
C ILE A 29 19.95 -0.28 -4.72
N THR A 30 20.84 0.56 -4.21
CA THR A 30 22.20 0.74 -4.74
C THR A 30 23.27 0.06 -3.88
N GLY A 31 22.93 -0.38 -2.66
CA GLY A 31 23.83 -1.09 -1.74
C GLY A 31 23.22 -1.29 -0.35
N GLY A 32 24.00 -1.86 0.55
CA GLY A 32 23.58 -2.20 1.92
C GLY A 32 22.94 -3.58 2.05
N VAL A 33 22.51 -3.91 3.27
CA VAL A 33 21.80 -5.16 3.59
C VAL A 33 20.52 -4.78 4.33
N LEU A 34 19.42 -5.46 4.00
CA LEU A 34 18.14 -5.29 4.69
C LEU A 34 18.30 -5.64 6.17
N ARG A 35 17.77 -4.79 7.04
CA ARG A 35 17.78 -4.99 8.49
C ARG A 35 16.53 -4.39 9.10
N TYR A 36 16.10 -4.93 10.23
CA TYR A 36 15.04 -4.33 11.04
C TYR A 36 15.45 -2.95 11.54
N GLU A 37 14.47 -2.06 11.61
CA GLU A 37 14.66 -0.74 12.20
C GLU A 37 14.77 -0.89 13.73
N THR A 38 15.67 -0.13 14.36
CA THR A 38 15.83 -0.16 15.82
C THR A 38 15.28 1.14 16.40
N GLY A 39 14.23 1.06 17.22
CA GLY A 39 13.60 2.22 17.85
C GLY A 39 12.78 3.12 16.90
N GLY A 40 12.46 2.63 15.70
CA GLY A 40 11.55 3.28 14.76
C GLY A 40 10.16 2.64 14.76
N SER A 41 9.33 3.00 13.78
CA SER A 41 7.95 2.53 13.69
C SER A 41 7.78 1.22 12.91
N THR A 42 8.86 0.65 12.39
CA THR A 42 8.82 -0.58 11.59
C THR A 42 9.55 -1.71 12.31
N ASP A 43 8.80 -2.69 12.82
CA ASP A 43 9.37 -3.77 13.63
C ASP A 43 10.02 -4.90 12.81
N LEU A 44 9.53 -5.17 11.59
CA LEU A 44 9.98 -6.27 10.73
C LEU A 44 10.09 -5.85 9.26
N ALA A 45 11.14 -6.30 8.58
CA ALA A 45 11.41 -6.02 7.17
C ALA A 45 12.07 -7.23 6.48
N GLU A 46 11.43 -7.73 5.43
CA GLU A 46 11.92 -8.85 4.60
C GLU A 46 11.72 -8.55 3.11
N TRP A 47 12.59 -9.12 2.26
CA TRP A 47 12.37 -9.13 0.82
C TRP A 47 11.46 -10.28 0.43
N ILE A 48 10.23 -9.96 0.02
CA ILE A 48 9.26 -10.96 -0.45
C ILE A 48 9.30 -10.97 -1.98
N PRO A 49 9.48 -12.14 -2.63
CA PRO A 49 9.32 -12.25 -4.07
C PRO A 49 7.94 -11.79 -4.51
N VAL A 50 7.84 -10.98 -5.58
CA VAL A 50 6.56 -10.43 -6.04
C VAL A 50 5.53 -11.53 -6.35
N ALA A 51 5.96 -12.70 -6.81
CA ALA A 51 5.10 -13.85 -7.09
C ALA A 51 4.51 -14.51 -5.82
N GLU A 52 5.10 -14.27 -4.66
CA GLU A 52 4.69 -14.82 -3.36
C GLU A 52 3.84 -13.83 -2.56
N VAL A 53 3.69 -12.58 -3.04
CA VAL A 53 2.79 -11.61 -2.43
C VAL A 53 1.36 -12.12 -2.62
N PRO A 54 0.64 -12.48 -1.53
CA PRO A 54 -0.73 -12.95 -1.64
C PRO A 54 -1.58 -11.89 -2.36
N GLY A 55 -2.52 -12.33 -3.20
CA GLY A 55 -3.55 -11.43 -3.73
C GLY A 55 -4.25 -10.77 -2.53
N PRO A 56 -4.13 -9.45 -2.34
CA PRO A 56 -4.39 -8.89 -1.04
C PRO A 56 -5.90 -8.70 -0.84
N GLU A 57 -6.53 -9.58 -0.08
CA GLU A 57 -7.77 -9.21 0.60
C GLU A 57 -7.45 -8.07 1.57
N GLY A 58 -7.78 -6.83 1.20
CA GLY A 58 -7.67 -5.67 2.08
C GLY A 58 -6.34 -4.91 2.04
N ALA A 59 -5.42 -5.15 1.09
CA ALA A 59 -4.20 -4.31 0.96
C ALA A 59 -4.12 -3.62 -0.41
N VAL A 60 -5.09 -2.75 -0.66
CA VAL A 60 -5.25 -2.03 -1.93
C VAL A 60 -4.02 -1.19 -2.35
N ILE A 61 -3.18 -0.79 -1.40
CA ILE A 61 -1.93 -0.07 -1.67
C ILE A 61 -0.93 -0.95 -2.43
N ILE A 62 -0.91 -2.26 -2.15
CA ILE A 62 -0.04 -3.22 -2.82
C ILE A 62 -0.48 -3.42 -4.27
N ASP A 63 -1.79 -3.55 -4.51
CA ASP A 63 -2.34 -3.68 -5.86
C ASP A 63 -2.02 -2.47 -6.75
N VAL A 64 -2.15 -1.27 -6.19
CA VAL A 64 -1.81 -0.02 -6.88
C VAL A 64 -0.32 0.02 -7.20
N ALA A 65 0.55 -0.31 -6.24
CA ALA A 65 2.00 -0.33 -6.45
C ALA A 65 2.42 -1.33 -7.54
N LEU A 66 1.90 -2.56 -7.49
CA LEU A 66 2.19 -3.60 -8.47
C LEU A 66 1.67 -3.24 -9.86
N THR A 67 0.50 -2.59 -9.94
CA THR A 67 -0.06 -2.13 -11.22
C THR A 67 0.75 -0.98 -11.80
N LEU A 68 1.14 0.00 -10.97
CA LEU A 68 2.02 1.10 -11.37
C LEU A 68 3.36 0.58 -11.92
N GLU A 69 3.99 -0.39 -11.26
CA GLU A 69 5.25 -0.97 -11.73
C GLU A 69 5.08 -1.78 -13.02
N ARG A 70 3.97 -2.51 -13.17
CA ARG A 70 3.72 -3.33 -14.36
C ARG A 70 3.47 -2.50 -15.61
N ILE A 71 2.61 -1.47 -15.52
CA ILE A 71 2.15 -0.74 -16.72
C ILE A 71 2.88 0.58 -16.96
N ARG A 72 3.49 1.16 -15.92
CA ARG A 72 4.29 2.41 -15.95
C ARG A 72 3.63 3.52 -16.80
N PRO A 73 2.41 3.94 -16.42
CA PRO A 73 1.69 4.93 -17.19
C PRO A 73 2.45 6.27 -17.12
N PRO A 74 2.57 7.05 -18.22
CA PRO A 74 3.26 8.33 -18.20
C PRO A 74 2.70 9.34 -17.20
N SER A 75 1.41 9.21 -16.86
CA SER A 75 0.74 10.03 -15.85
C SER A 75 1.18 9.71 -14.42
N GLY A 76 1.73 8.52 -14.14
CA GLY A 76 1.96 8.06 -12.78
C GLY A 76 0.67 7.74 -12.00
N HIS A 77 -0.42 7.50 -12.71
CA HIS A 77 -1.73 7.16 -12.15
C HIS A 77 -2.26 5.85 -12.76
N VAL A 78 -2.93 5.06 -11.93
CA VAL A 78 -3.71 3.89 -12.34
C VAL A 78 -5.18 4.16 -12.04
N GLU A 79 -6.06 3.40 -12.69
CA GLU A 79 -7.47 3.40 -12.30
C GLU A 79 -7.62 3.05 -10.81
N PRO A 80 -8.52 3.72 -10.08
CA PRO A 80 -8.76 3.41 -8.68
C PRO A 80 -9.12 1.92 -8.52
N ALA A 81 -8.34 1.21 -7.70
CA ALA A 81 -8.64 -0.18 -7.39
C ALA A 81 -9.97 -0.25 -6.61
N PRO A 82 -10.91 -1.14 -7.00
CA PRO A 82 -12.19 -1.26 -6.33
C PRO A 82 -11.98 -1.70 -4.87
N VAL A 83 -12.67 -1.03 -3.94
CA VAL A 83 -12.64 -1.39 -2.52
C VAL A 83 -13.69 -2.46 -2.29
N ASN A 84 -13.29 -3.73 -2.33
CA ASN A 84 -14.17 -4.85 -1.99
C ASN A 84 -14.28 -4.97 -0.45
N GLY A 85 -15.08 -4.10 0.16
CA GLY A 85 -15.38 -4.13 1.60
C GLY A 85 -14.39 -3.36 2.48
N LEU A 86 -14.69 -3.36 3.80
CA LEU A 86 -13.88 -2.71 4.83
C LEU A 86 -12.43 -3.19 4.75
N LEU A 87 -11.49 -2.24 4.70
CA LEU A 87 -10.09 -2.51 5.02
C LEU A 87 -10.06 -3.05 6.44
N ARG A 88 -9.87 -4.36 6.59
CA ARG A 88 -9.64 -5.00 7.90
C ARG A 88 -8.16 -4.82 8.22
N HIS A 89 -7.86 -3.93 9.16
CA HIS A 89 -6.57 -3.85 9.82
C HIS A 89 -6.53 -4.79 11.03
#